data_AF-A0A4Y8AF63-F1
#
_entry.id   AF-A0A4Y8AF63-F1
#
_cell.length_a   1.000
_cell.length_b   1.000
_cell.length_c   1.000
_cell.angle_alpha   90.00
_cell.angle_beta   90.00
_cell.angle_gamma   90.00
#
_symmetry.space_group_name_H-M   'P 1'
#
loop_
_entity.id
_entity.type
_entity.pdbx_description
1 polymer ?
#
loop_
_entity_poly.entity_id
_entity_poly.type
_entity_poly.pdbx_seq_one_letter_code
_entity_poly.pdbx_strand_id
1 'polypeptide(L)'
;MSVSKLTLSADKDTIQLAKTIASESNISVSKLFKILITERSKKKKKEINIKPVNQFPDWMQQLIIAKEPTSDFDHKIEYHKHLDEKYGL
;
A
#
# COMPACT_ATOMS: atom_id res chain seq x y z
N MET A 1 -10.59 -19.54 -0.96
CA MET A 1 -9.42 -19.03 -0.23
C MET A 1 -8.84 -20.17 0.59
N SER A 2 -7.54 -20.45 0.51
CA SER A 2 -6.91 -21.48 1.34
C SER A 2 -6.84 -21.00 2.79
N VAL A 3 -7.34 -21.82 3.72
CA VAL A 3 -7.26 -21.54 5.15
C VAL A 3 -6.15 -22.40 5.72
N SER A 4 -5.13 -21.77 6.30
CA SER A 4 -4.01 -22.45 6.94
C SER A 4 -4.07 -22.25 8.46
N LYS A 5 -3.76 -23.30 9.23
CA LYS A 5 -3.71 -23.27 10.68
C LYS A 5 -2.26 -23.05 11.13
N LEU A 6 -2.06 -22.10 12.05
CA LEU A 6 -0.79 -21.87 12.73
C LEU A 6 -0.91 -22.35 14.17
N THR A 7 0.03 -23.20 14.59
CA THR A 7 0.18 -23.64 15.99
C THR A 7 1.54 -23.14 16.48
N LEU A 8 1.56 -22.52 17.66
CA LEU A 8 2.76 -21.95 18.27
C LEU A 8 2.91 -22.48 19.69
N SER A 9 4.11 -22.92 20.03
CA SER A 9 4.51 -23.20 21.41
C SER A 9 5.15 -21.95 22.02
N ALA A 10 4.67 -21.55 23.19
CA ALA A 10 5.20 -20.42 23.95
C ALA A 10 5.14 -20.74 25.45
N ASP A 11 5.94 -20.05 26.24
CA ASP A 11 5.87 -20.13 27.69
C ASP A 11 4.55 -19.55 28.23
N LYS A 12 4.23 -19.91 29.47
CA LYS A 12 2.95 -19.57 30.10
C LYS A 12 2.77 -18.06 30.27
N ASP A 13 3.85 -17.34 30.58
CA ASP A 13 3.82 -15.91 30.84
C ASP A 13 3.52 -15.13 29.56
N THR A 14 4.15 -15.53 28.45
CA THR A 14 3.87 -15.00 27.11
C THR A 14 2.41 -15.22 26.70
N ILE A 15 1.84 -16.41 26.97
CA ILE A 15 0.43 -16.69 26.68
C ILE A 15 -0.50 -15.80 27.52
N GLN A 16 -0.16 -15.63 28.80
CA GLN A 16 -0.96 -14.80 29.71
C GLN A 16 -0.93 -13.33 29.30
N LEU A 17 0.25 -12.80 28.98
CA LEU A 17 0.41 -11.45 28.47
C LEU A 17 -0.39 -11.22 27.19
N ALA A 18 -0.32 -12.16 26.24
CA ALA A 18 -1.07 -12.07 24.99
C ALA A 18 -2.59 -12.06 25.23
N LYS A 19 -3.09 -12.82 26.21
CA LYS A 19 -4.51 -12.81 26.60
C LYS A 19 -4.90 -11.48 27.24
N THR A 20 -4.08 -10.93 28.14
CA THR A 20 -4.34 -9.64 28.78
C THR A 20 -4.45 -8.53 27.74
N ILE A 21 -3.46 -8.39 26.86
CA ILE A 21 -3.45 -7.37 25.79
C ILE A 21 -4.68 -7.52 24.87
N ALA A 22 -5.00 -8.76 24.50
CA ALA A 22 -6.16 -9.04 23.66
C ALA A 22 -7.47 -8.66 24.36
N SER A 23 -7.59 -8.93 25.66
CA SER A 23 -8.74 -8.56 26.49
C SER A 23 -8.90 -7.06 26.64
N GLU A 24 -7.82 -6.33 26.93
CA GLU A 24 -7.82 -4.86 27.04
C GLU A 24 -8.28 -4.19 25.73
N SER A 25 -7.91 -4.79 24.60
CA SER A 25 -8.29 -4.31 23.27
C SER A 25 -9.62 -4.90 22.75
N ASN A 26 -10.33 -5.71 23.56
CA ASN A 26 -11.56 -6.42 23.20
C ASN A 26 -11.45 -7.21 21.87
N ILE A 27 -10.33 -7.92 21.68
CA ILE A 27 -10.07 -8.76 20.50
C ILE A 27 -9.62 -10.17 20.91
N SER A 28 -9.63 -11.10 19.96
CA SER A 28 -9.03 -12.42 20.16
C SER A 28 -7.51 -12.38 20.02
N VAL A 29 -6.81 -13.30 20.68
CA VAL A 29 -5.36 -13.50 20.53
C VAL A 29 -4.97 -13.77 19.07
N SER A 30 -5.81 -14.52 18.33
CA SER A 30 -5.60 -14.77 16.91
C SER A 30 -5.69 -13.49 16.06
N LYS A 31 -6.60 -12.56 16.41
CA LYS A 31 -6.72 -11.26 15.75
C LYS A 31 -5.55 -10.35 16.09
N LEU A 32 -5.13 -10.32 17.36
CA LEU A 32 -3.91 -9.62 17.82
C LEU A 32 -2.68 -10.05 17.00
N PHE A 33 -2.47 -11.38 16.87
CA PHE A 33 -1.35 -11.90 16.10
C PHE A 33 -1.43 -11.54 14.60
N LYS A 34 -2.62 -11.65 14.00
CA LYS A 34 -2.83 -11.21 12.60
C LYS A 34 -2.47 -9.74 12.40
N ILE A 35 -2.89 -8.86 13.30
CA ILE A 35 -2.55 -7.42 13.25
C ILE A 35 -1.04 -7.24 13.30
N LEU A 36 -0.36 -7.86 14.28
CA LEU A 36 1.09 -7.76 14.43
C LEU A 36 1.85 -8.17 13.17
N ILE A 37 1.50 -9.30 12.57
CA ILE A 37 2.14 -9.77 11.33
C ILE A 37 1.84 -8.83 10.15
N THR A 38 0.61 -8.36 10.03
CA THR A 38 0.19 -7.47 8.95
C THR A 38 0.89 -6.11 9.05
N GLU A 39 1.00 -5.55 10.24
CA GLU A 39 1.70 -4.29 10.48
C GLU A 39 3.21 -4.41 10.25
N ARG A 40 3.83 -5.51 10.71
CA ARG A 40 5.24 -5.81 10.41
C ARG A 40 5.48 -5.93 8.90
N SER A 41 4.56 -6.55 8.17
CA SER A 41 4.63 -6.66 6.71
C SER A 41 4.48 -5.29 6.03
N LYS A 42 3.55 -4.45 6.49
CA LYS A 42 3.38 -3.07 5.99
C LYS A 42 4.62 -2.20 6.25
N LYS A 43 5.27 -2.34 7.40
CA LYS A 43 6.52 -1.63 7.71
C LYS A 43 7.67 -2.07 6.79
N LYS A 44 7.82 -3.37 6.52
CA LYS A 44 8.82 -3.87 5.54
C LYS A 44 8.57 -3.36 4.13
N LYS A 45 7.32 -3.20 3.70
CA LYS A 45 6.99 -2.63 2.39
C LYS A 45 7.21 -1.11 2.29
N LYS A 46 7.35 -0.42 3.42
CA LYS A 46 7.57 1.04 3.48
C LYS A 46 9.05 1.45 3.47
N GLU A 47 9.99 0.51 3.40
CA GLU A 47 11.35 0.82 2.92
C GLU A 47 11.35 0.91 1.39
N ILE A 48 10.60 1.86 0.84
CA ILE A 48 10.95 2.35 -0.49
C ILE A 48 12.14 3.26 -0.24
N ASN A 49 13.34 2.71 -0.42
CA ASN A 49 14.56 3.48 -0.47
C ASN A 49 14.52 4.30 -1.77
N ILE A 50 13.72 5.37 -1.77
CA ILE A 50 13.76 6.39 -2.81
C ILE A 50 15.10 7.08 -2.60
N LYS A 51 16.11 6.64 -3.34
CA LYS A 51 17.35 7.40 -3.46
C LYS A 51 16.97 8.83 -3.83
N PRO A 52 17.52 9.87 -3.17
CA PRO A 52 17.23 11.24 -3.54
C PRO A 52 17.51 11.42 -5.03
N VAL A 53 16.67 12.20 -5.72
CA VAL A 53 16.70 12.36 -7.19
C VAL A 53 18.10 12.73 -7.71
N ASN A 54 18.89 13.37 -6.85
CA ASN A 54 20.27 13.81 -7.05
C ASN A 54 21.28 12.66 -7.21
N GLN A 55 20.87 11.40 -7.04
CA GLN A 55 21.68 10.21 -7.32
C GLN A 55 21.30 9.53 -8.64
N PHE A 56 20.31 10.03 -9.37
CA PHE A 56 20.04 9.54 -10.72
C PHE A 56 20.96 10.22 -11.74
N PRO A 57 21.47 9.46 -12.72
CA PRO A 57 22.18 10.04 -13.86
C PRO A 57 21.35 11.13 -14.55
N ASP A 58 22.03 12.14 -15.07
CA ASP A 58 21.42 13.39 -15.57
C ASP A 58 20.31 13.17 -16.61
N TRP A 59 20.49 12.18 -17.49
CA TRP A 59 19.51 11.81 -18.51
C TRP A 59 18.19 11.26 -17.95
N MET A 60 18.20 10.70 -16.73
CA MET A 60 17.00 10.13 -16.10
C MET A 60 16.19 11.18 -15.35
N GLN A 61 16.82 12.27 -14.90
CA GLN A 61 16.13 13.39 -14.24
C GLN A 61 15.17 14.10 -15.21
N GLN A 62 15.51 14.15 -16.49
CA GLN A 62 14.70 14.80 -17.54
C GLN A 62 13.37 14.07 -17.81
N LEU A 63 13.28 12.77 -17.53
CA LEU A 63 12.06 11.97 -17.74
C LEU A 63 11.05 12.11 -16.60
N ILE A 64 11.49 12.55 -15.41
CA ILE A 64 10.64 12.65 -14.20
C ILE A 64 9.81 13.96 -14.21
N ILE A 65 10.20 14.95 -15.01
CA ILE A 65 9.60 16.29 -15.04
C ILE A 65 8.19 16.31 -15.67
N ALA A 66 7.77 15.26 -16.38
CA ALA A 66 6.39 15.15 -16.87
C ALA A 66 5.43 14.63 -15.77
N LYS A 67 5.30 15.35 -14.65
CA LYS A 67 4.46 14.94 -13.52
C LYS A 67 3.32 15.90 -13.16
N GLU A 68 3.14 16.99 -13.88
CA GLU A 68 1.93 17.80 -13.74
C GLU A 68 0.97 17.44 -14.86
N PRO A 69 -0.15 16.74 -14.59
CA PRO A 69 -1.25 16.72 -15.55
C PRO A 69 -1.68 18.16 -15.76
N THR A 70 -1.75 18.62 -17.00
CA THR A 70 -2.29 19.94 -17.33
C THR A 70 -3.68 20.05 -16.73
N SER A 71 -3.80 20.88 -15.68
CA SER A 71 -5.00 21.08 -14.86
C SER A 71 -6.27 21.29 -15.70
N ASP A 72 -6.12 21.98 -16.83
CA ASP A 72 -7.25 22.49 -17.60
C ASP A 72 -7.59 21.65 -18.83
N PHE A 73 -6.95 20.48 -19.00
CA PHE A 73 -7.27 19.60 -20.10
C PHE A 73 -8.36 18.61 -19.70
N ASP A 74 -9.61 18.95 -19.98
CA ASP A 74 -10.73 18.01 -19.81
C ASP A 74 -10.66 16.95 -20.91
N HIS A 75 -9.89 15.89 -20.62
CA HIS A 75 -9.71 14.74 -21.50
C HIS A 75 -11.02 14.13 -21.99
N LYS A 76 -12.14 14.37 -21.28
CA LYS A 76 -13.45 13.86 -21.66
C LYS A 76 -14.06 14.64 -22.83
N ILE A 77 -13.86 15.96 -22.87
CA ILE A 77 -14.38 16.84 -23.93
C ILE A 77 -13.56 16.65 -25.20
N GLU A 78 -12.23 16.58 -25.07
CA GLU A 78 -11.33 16.38 -26.21
C GLU A 78 -11.63 15.04 -26.90
N TYR A 79 -11.87 13.99 -26.11
CA TYR A 79 -12.22 12.68 -26.65
C TYR A 79 -13.59 12.69 -27.36
N HIS A 80 -14.58 13.41 -26.83
CA HIS A 80 -15.87 13.57 -27.50
C HIS A 80 -15.74 14.31 -28.83
N LYS A 81 -15.00 15.42 -28.88
CA LYS A 81 -14.71 16.13 -30.15
C LYS A 81 -14.09 15.23 -31.20
N HIS A 82 -13.13 14.40 -30.78
CA HIS A 82 -12.48 13.46 -31.67
C HIS A 82 -13.44 12.36 -32.18
N LEU A 83 -14.48 12.02 -31.42
CA LEU A 83 -15.52 11.08 -31.87
C LEU A 83 -16.49 11.76 -32.84
N ASP A 84 -16.91 13.00 -32.59
CA ASP A 84 -17.77 13.77 -33.51
C ASP A 84 -17.09 14.03 -34.85
N GLU A 85 -15.81 14.43 -34.87
CA GLU A 85 -15.08 14.63 -36.12
C GLU A 85 -14.92 13.35 -36.94
N LYS A 86 -14.80 12.20 -36.26
CA LYS A 86 -14.52 10.92 -36.92
C LYS A 86 -15.80 10.16 -37.32
N TYR A 87 -16.88 10.35 -36.59
CA TYR A 87 -18.12 9.57 -36.75
C TYR A 87 -19.39 10.41 -36.90
N GLY A 88 -19.31 11.74 -36.79
CA GLY A 88 -20.41 12.67 -37.08
C GLY A 88 -21.62 12.54 -36.16
N LEU A 89 -21.39 12.27 -34.87
CA LEU A 89 -22.42 12.14 -33.83
C LEU A 89 -22.74 13.49 -33.16
#